data_AF-A0A099Y2Q3-F1
#
_entry.id   AF-A0A099Y2Q3-F1
#
_cell.length_a   1.000
_cell.length_b   1.000
_cell.length_c   1.000
_cell.angle_alpha   90.00
_cell.angle_beta   90.00
_cell.angle_gamma   90.00
#
_symmetry.space_group_name_H-M   'P 1'
#
loop_
_entity.id
_entity.type
_entity.pdbx_description
1 polymer ?
#
loop_
_entity_poly.entity_id
_entity_poly.type
_entity_poly.pdbx_seq_one_letter_code
_entity_poly.pdbx_strand_id
1 'polypeptide(L)'
;MIKNYILILLTILILTSCGKSKEELELEKAKIELEKTKLELAEKIKGEENLKTLKIHEQKSNVGKRKKLTELTLQLQNLTTSKNKIQQNIENIKKFQIGRAQSTKDKQLREARNKLSEIFDYERKIKNEIAQSEYLKTFEFQKNPESVMKYIFESSKKGDFSNFRNLCDPYGENDRDVNQICYAEMLSKKHKEELENMFKNGRIIGETIIKEDRAEIEFAFGLSSNKLEKMGMVKRNNLWYLSEF
;
A
#
# COMPACT_ATOMS: atom_id res chain seq x y z
N MET A 1 -3.86 87.28 -0.77
CA MET A 1 -3.08 86.07 -1.12
C MET A 1 -3.87 84.74 -1.08
N ILE A 2 -5.19 84.71 -0.83
CA ILE A 2 -5.95 83.45 -0.65
C ILE A 2 -6.76 83.03 -1.90
N LYS A 3 -7.02 83.94 -2.85
CA LYS A 3 -7.87 83.65 -4.03
C LYS A 3 -7.18 82.80 -5.12
N ASN A 4 -5.85 82.76 -5.18
CA ASN A 4 -5.14 81.99 -6.23
C ASN A 4 -4.99 80.50 -5.88
N TYR A 5 -5.02 80.12 -4.60
CA TYR A 5 -4.89 78.72 -4.18
C TYR A 5 -6.17 77.91 -4.39
N ILE A 6 -7.35 78.54 -4.32
CA ILE A 6 -8.64 77.88 -4.54
C ILE A 6 -8.80 77.46 -6.01
N LEU A 7 -8.31 78.28 -6.95
CA LEU A 7 -8.37 77.99 -8.38
C LEU A 7 -7.43 76.84 -8.78
N ILE A 8 -6.28 76.74 -8.10
CA ILE A 8 -5.30 75.66 -8.29
C ILE A 8 -5.81 74.34 -7.67
N LEU A 9 -6.46 74.40 -6.51
CA LEU A 9 -7.09 73.21 -5.90
C LEU A 9 -8.28 72.69 -6.71
N LEU A 10 -9.11 73.57 -7.29
CA LEU A 10 -10.21 73.15 -8.15
C LEU A 10 -9.73 72.51 -9.46
N THR A 11 -8.64 73.01 -10.06
CA THR A 11 -8.07 72.44 -11.28
C THR A 11 -7.40 71.09 -11.04
N ILE A 12 -6.79 70.88 -9.87
CA ILE A 12 -6.25 69.57 -9.47
C ILE A 12 -7.38 68.55 -9.20
N LEU A 13 -8.51 68.98 -8.60
CA LEU A 13 -9.67 68.11 -8.35
C LEU A 13 -10.42 67.69 -9.62
N ILE A 14 -10.49 68.56 -10.63
CA ILE A 14 -11.13 68.26 -11.93
C ILE A 14 -10.27 67.30 -12.78
N LEU A 15 -8.93 67.37 -12.66
CA LEU A 15 -8.02 66.46 -13.38
C LEU A 15 -7.97 65.04 -12.78
N THR A 16 -8.43 64.85 -11.54
CA THR A 16 -8.54 63.52 -10.91
C THR A 16 -9.89 62.83 -11.11
N SER A 17 -10.86 63.44 -11.80
CA SER A 17 -12.21 62.88 -11.99
C SER A 17 -12.48 62.31 -13.40
N CYS A 18 -11.45 61.91 -14.14
CA CYS A 18 -11.65 61.06 -15.32
C CYS A 18 -11.92 59.62 -14.86
N GLY A 19 -13.19 59.30 -14.61
CA GLY A 19 -13.64 57.91 -14.51
C GLY A 19 -13.33 57.16 -15.81
N LYS A 20 -13.01 55.87 -15.70
CA LYS A 20 -12.72 55.00 -16.85
C LYS A 20 -13.75 55.20 -17.97
N SER A 21 -13.27 55.31 -19.21
CA SER A 21 -14.16 55.46 -20.36
C SER A 21 -15.06 54.22 -20.49
N LYS A 22 -16.21 54.35 -21.16
CA LYS A 22 -17.11 53.21 -21.42
C LYS A 22 -16.38 52.06 -22.14
N GLU A 23 -15.48 52.39 -23.05
CA GLU A 23 -14.63 51.44 -23.77
C GLU A 23 -13.61 50.76 -22.85
N GLU A 24 -13.00 51.49 -21.92
CA GLU A 24 -12.10 50.90 -20.91
C GLU A 24 -12.83 49.93 -19.97
N LEU A 25 -14.06 50.26 -19.57
CA LEU A 25 -14.91 49.40 -18.76
C LEU A 25 -15.37 48.13 -19.51
N GLU A 26 -15.69 48.24 -20.80
CA GLU A 26 -16.03 47.08 -21.64
C GLU A 26 -14.81 46.19 -21.90
N LEU A 27 -13.63 46.78 -22.13
CA LEU A 27 -12.36 46.04 -22.28
C LEU A 27 -11.99 45.28 -20.99
N GLU A 28 -12.18 45.90 -19.82
CA GLU A 28 -11.89 45.28 -18.52
C GLU A 28 -12.86 44.14 -18.23
N LYS A 29 -14.16 44.30 -18.52
CA LYS A 29 -15.15 43.21 -18.43
C LYS A 29 -14.80 42.05 -19.35
N ALA A 30 -14.41 42.32 -20.60
CA ALA A 30 -14.00 41.29 -21.53
C ALA A 30 -12.73 40.54 -21.08
N LYS A 31 -11.77 41.24 -20.45
CA LYS A 31 -10.58 40.60 -19.85
C LYS A 31 -10.95 39.68 -18.68
N ILE A 32 -11.82 40.14 -17.78
CA ILE A 32 -12.29 39.34 -16.64
C ILE A 32 -13.06 38.11 -17.13
N GLU A 33 -13.92 38.26 -18.12
CA GLU A 33 -14.67 37.14 -18.71
C GLU A 33 -13.74 36.12 -19.38
N LEU A 34 -12.76 36.59 -20.15
CA LEU A 34 -11.73 35.74 -20.75
C LEU A 34 -10.91 34.98 -19.69
N GLU A 35 -10.54 35.64 -18.60
CA GLU A 35 -9.79 35.02 -17.50
C GLU A 35 -10.64 33.96 -16.78
N LYS A 36 -11.93 34.24 -16.55
CA LYS A 36 -12.87 33.27 -16.01
C LYS A 36 -13.03 32.05 -16.92
N THR A 37 -13.18 32.24 -18.24
CA THR A 37 -13.26 31.12 -19.19
C THR A 37 -11.98 30.28 -19.21
N LYS A 38 -10.81 30.91 -19.09
CA LYS A 38 -9.53 30.20 -18.98
C LYS A 38 -9.45 29.34 -17.72
N LEU A 39 -9.90 29.87 -16.58
CA LEU A 39 -9.95 29.12 -15.32
C LEU A 39 -10.90 27.92 -15.41
N GLU A 40 -12.13 28.12 -15.93
CA GLU A 40 -13.10 27.04 -16.13
C GLU A 40 -12.56 25.95 -17.08
N LEU A 41 -11.85 26.32 -18.13
CA LEU A 41 -11.23 25.37 -19.06
C LEU A 41 -10.09 24.59 -18.38
N ALA A 42 -9.25 25.27 -17.59
CA ALA A 42 -8.16 24.62 -16.84
C ALA A 42 -8.69 23.62 -15.80
N GLU A 43 -9.79 23.94 -15.11
CA GLU A 43 -10.46 23.03 -14.18
C GLU A 43 -11.04 21.81 -14.90
N LYS A 44 -11.67 22.00 -16.07
CA LYS A 44 -12.17 20.88 -16.90
C LYS A 44 -11.05 19.96 -17.34
N ILE A 45 -9.95 20.51 -17.87
CA ILE A 45 -8.78 19.73 -18.30
C ILE A 45 -8.21 18.94 -17.12
N LYS A 46 -8.01 19.58 -15.96
CA LYS A 46 -7.53 18.92 -14.74
C LYS A 46 -8.49 17.82 -14.27
N GLY A 47 -9.80 18.04 -14.38
CA GLY A 47 -10.82 17.03 -14.09
C GLY A 47 -10.74 15.81 -15.00
N GLU A 48 -10.57 16.02 -16.31
CA GLU A 48 -10.41 14.94 -17.29
C GLU A 48 -9.12 14.16 -17.10
N GLU A 49 -8.00 14.83 -16.81
CA GLU A 49 -6.72 14.21 -16.50
C GLU A 49 -6.78 13.36 -15.22
N ASN A 50 -7.43 13.87 -14.18
CA ASN A 50 -7.66 13.12 -12.95
C ASN A 50 -8.52 11.87 -13.21
N LEU A 51 -9.60 12.00 -13.99
CA LEU A 51 -10.46 10.88 -14.35
C LEU A 51 -9.69 9.81 -15.15
N LYS A 52 -8.85 10.22 -16.09
CA LYS A 52 -7.99 9.31 -16.86
C LYS A 52 -7.01 8.58 -15.94
N THR A 53 -6.39 9.29 -15.01
CA THR A 53 -5.46 8.72 -14.03
C THR A 53 -6.15 7.71 -13.11
N LEU A 54 -7.36 8.00 -12.64
CA LEU A 54 -8.17 7.08 -11.84
C LEU A 54 -8.53 5.82 -12.61
N LYS A 55 -8.92 5.92 -13.89
CA LYS A 55 -9.19 4.76 -14.74
C LYS A 55 -7.95 3.87 -14.92
N ILE A 56 -6.79 4.47 -15.13
CA ILE A 56 -5.52 3.73 -15.24
C ILE A 56 -5.19 3.04 -13.91
N HIS A 57 -5.39 3.73 -12.78
CA HIS A 57 -5.20 3.15 -11.45
C HIS A 57 -6.10 1.92 -11.22
N GLU A 58 -7.38 2.03 -11.54
CA GLU A 58 -8.33 0.93 -11.44
C GLU A 58 -7.93 -0.27 -12.32
N GLN A 59 -7.56 -0.01 -13.59
CA GLN A 59 -7.09 -1.05 -14.50
C GLN A 59 -5.85 -1.77 -13.97
N LYS A 60 -4.84 -1.02 -13.51
CA LYS A 60 -3.61 -1.60 -12.95
C LYS A 60 -3.88 -2.36 -11.66
N SER A 61 -4.73 -1.84 -10.78
CA SER A 61 -5.15 -2.53 -9.56
C SER A 61 -5.89 -3.83 -9.86
N ASN A 62 -6.75 -3.85 -10.89
CA ASN A 62 -7.43 -5.05 -11.33
C ASN A 62 -6.46 -6.09 -11.90
N VAL A 63 -5.44 -5.66 -12.65
CA VAL A 63 -4.36 -6.55 -13.11
C VAL A 63 -3.59 -7.14 -11.93
N GLY A 64 -3.18 -6.32 -10.96
CA GLY A 64 -2.49 -6.78 -9.74
C GLY A 64 -3.31 -7.79 -8.95
N LYS A 65 -4.60 -7.51 -8.75
CA LYS A 65 -5.56 -8.44 -8.13
C LYS A 65 -5.61 -9.79 -8.86
N ARG A 66 -5.71 -9.78 -10.19
CA ARG A 66 -5.75 -11.02 -11.00
C ARG A 66 -4.46 -11.81 -10.86
N LYS A 67 -3.29 -11.17 -10.92
CA LYS A 67 -1.98 -11.84 -10.71
C LYS A 67 -1.95 -12.55 -9.37
N LYS A 68 -2.28 -11.83 -8.29
CA LYS A 68 -2.33 -12.39 -6.93
C LYS A 68 -3.30 -13.57 -6.82
N LEU A 69 -4.51 -13.45 -7.37
CA LEU A 69 -5.49 -14.54 -7.37
C LEU A 69 -4.97 -15.78 -8.12
N THR A 70 -4.31 -15.58 -9.27
CA THR A 70 -3.68 -16.67 -10.02
C THR A 70 -2.59 -17.35 -9.20
N GLU A 71 -1.70 -16.59 -8.56
CA GLU A 71 -0.63 -17.14 -7.70
C GLU A 71 -1.18 -17.95 -6.53
N LEU A 72 -2.15 -17.40 -5.80
CA LEU A 72 -2.80 -18.09 -4.68
C LEU A 72 -3.53 -19.36 -5.12
N THR A 73 -4.18 -19.32 -6.30
CA THR A 73 -4.86 -20.49 -6.88
C THR A 73 -3.86 -21.59 -7.26
N LEU A 74 -2.72 -21.22 -7.85
CA LEU A 74 -1.65 -22.17 -8.16
C LEU A 74 -1.06 -22.79 -6.88
N GLN A 75 -0.86 -22.00 -5.83
CA GLN A 75 -0.44 -22.53 -4.52
C GLN A 75 -1.47 -23.54 -3.98
N LEU A 76 -2.77 -23.23 -4.09
CA LEU A 76 -3.84 -24.13 -3.63
C LEU A 76 -3.87 -25.46 -4.39
N GLN A 77 -3.62 -25.44 -5.70
CA GLN A 77 -3.47 -26.66 -6.52
C GLN A 77 -2.26 -27.50 -6.08
N ASN A 78 -1.13 -26.85 -5.81
CA ASN A 78 0.07 -27.51 -5.31
C ASN A 78 -0.16 -28.15 -3.93
N LEU A 79 -0.89 -27.48 -3.04
CA LEU A 79 -1.26 -28.04 -1.73
C LEU A 79 -2.16 -29.26 -1.87
N THR A 80 -3.10 -29.25 -2.82
CA THR A 80 -3.96 -30.41 -3.11
C THR A 80 -3.12 -31.63 -3.50
N THR A 81 -2.11 -31.43 -4.34
CA THR A 81 -1.17 -32.50 -4.72
C THR A 81 -0.36 -33.01 -3.52
N SER A 82 0.18 -32.11 -2.70
CA SER A 82 0.95 -32.46 -1.50
C SER A 82 0.10 -33.21 -0.46
N LYS A 83 -1.14 -32.79 -0.26
CA LYS A 83 -2.12 -33.45 0.61
C LYS A 83 -2.37 -34.88 0.18
N ASN A 84 -2.63 -35.12 -1.11
CA ASN A 84 -2.85 -36.47 -1.65
C ASN A 84 -1.63 -37.38 -1.44
N LYS A 85 -0.41 -36.85 -1.67
CA LYS A 85 0.85 -37.58 -1.42
C LYS A 85 1.00 -37.97 0.06
N ILE A 86 0.69 -37.06 0.98
CA ILE A 86 0.76 -37.36 2.42
C ILE A 86 -0.29 -38.37 2.84
N GLN A 87 -1.52 -38.27 2.31
CA GLN A 87 -2.57 -39.26 2.56
C GLN A 87 -2.17 -40.65 2.07
N GLN A 88 -1.62 -40.77 0.87
CA GLN A 88 -1.07 -42.03 0.35
C GLN A 88 0.07 -42.56 1.24
N ASN A 89 0.96 -41.68 1.71
CA ASN A 89 2.02 -42.07 2.64
C ASN A 89 1.45 -42.61 3.96
N ILE A 90 0.40 -41.98 4.52
CA ILE A 90 -0.28 -42.47 5.72
C ILE A 90 -0.84 -43.88 5.49
N GLU A 91 -1.50 -44.11 4.36
CA GLU A 91 -2.02 -45.46 4.02
C GLU A 91 -0.90 -46.48 3.85
N ASN A 92 0.23 -46.09 3.26
CA ASN A 92 1.40 -46.96 3.15
C ASN A 92 2.03 -47.27 4.52
N ILE A 93 2.14 -46.30 5.43
CA ILE A 93 2.64 -46.53 6.78
C ILE A 93 1.72 -47.48 7.54
N LYS A 94 0.39 -47.41 7.33
CA LYS A 94 -0.57 -48.31 8.00
C LYS A 94 -0.38 -49.78 7.60
N LYS A 95 0.05 -50.07 6.36
CA LYS A 95 0.33 -51.44 5.90
C LYS A 95 1.37 -52.12 6.78
N PHE A 96 1.23 -53.43 6.96
CA PHE A 96 2.20 -54.22 7.73
C PHE A 96 3.56 -54.27 7.02
N GLN A 97 4.64 -54.25 7.80
CA GLN A 97 6.01 -54.38 7.29
C GLN A 97 6.83 -55.21 8.29
N ILE A 98 7.41 -56.30 7.81
CA ILE A 98 8.26 -57.19 8.62
C ILE A 98 9.45 -56.39 9.16
N GLY A 99 9.78 -56.59 10.44
CA GLY A 99 10.93 -55.94 11.09
C GLY A 99 10.71 -54.49 11.53
N ARG A 100 9.54 -53.89 11.26
CA ARG A 100 9.22 -52.54 11.75
C ARG A 100 8.56 -52.59 13.12
N ALA A 101 9.23 -51.98 14.12
CA ALA A 101 8.67 -51.80 15.45
C ALA A 101 7.40 -50.92 15.43
N GLN A 102 6.45 -51.23 16.32
CA GLN A 102 5.20 -50.47 16.44
C GLN A 102 5.46 -48.99 16.80
N SER A 103 6.42 -48.72 17.69
CA SER A 103 6.83 -47.36 18.07
C SER A 103 7.33 -46.53 16.88
N THR A 104 8.07 -47.15 15.96
CA THR A 104 8.54 -46.51 14.72
C THR A 104 7.35 -46.16 13.81
N LYS A 105 6.40 -47.09 13.64
CA LYS A 105 5.17 -46.85 12.87
C LYS A 105 4.37 -45.69 13.46
N ASP A 106 4.20 -45.66 14.78
CA ASP A 106 3.44 -44.60 15.45
C ASP A 106 4.10 -43.23 15.32
N LYS A 107 5.44 -43.17 15.41
CA LYS A 107 6.21 -41.95 15.14
C LYS A 107 5.99 -41.46 13.72
N GLN A 108 6.12 -42.34 12.71
CA GLN A 108 5.89 -42.01 11.30
C GLN A 108 4.47 -41.49 11.04
N LEU A 109 3.45 -42.15 11.63
CA LEU A 109 2.06 -41.73 11.50
C LEU A 109 1.84 -40.35 12.13
N ARG A 110 2.41 -40.09 13.30
CA ARG A 110 2.31 -38.78 13.97
C ARG A 110 2.94 -37.68 13.12
N GLU A 111 4.14 -37.89 12.61
CA GLU A 111 4.81 -36.92 11.73
C GLU A 111 4.02 -36.65 10.45
N ALA A 112 3.48 -37.67 9.79
CA ALA A 112 2.68 -37.51 8.59
C ALA A 112 1.35 -36.77 8.87
N ARG A 113 0.70 -37.06 10.00
CA ARG A 113 -0.52 -36.35 10.43
C ARG A 113 -0.26 -34.89 10.77
N ASN A 114 0.86 -34.59 11.43
CA ASN A 114 1.25 -33.21 11.73
C ASN A 114 1.45 -32.41 10.44
N LYS A 115 2.20 -32.95 9.47
CA LYS A 115 2.36 -32.31 8.15
C LYS A 115 1.03 -32.10 7.43
N LEU A 116 0.12 -33.08 7.50
CA LEU A 116 -1.21 -32.96 6.92
C LEU A 116 -2.01 -31.83 7.58
N SER A 117 -1.95 -31.71 8.90
CA SER A 117 -2.59 -30.63 9.66
C SER A 117 -2.04 -29.25 9.29
N GLU A 118 -0.72 -29.13 9.12
CA GLU A 118 -0.08 -27.88 8.68
C GLU A 118 -0.55 -27.48 7.28
N ILE A 119 -0.65 -28.44 6.35
CA ILE A 119 -1.19 -28.18 5.01
C ILE A 119 -2.64 -27.70 5.08
N PHE A 120 -3.49 -28.33 5.89
CA PHE A 120 -4.88 -27.90 6.04
C PHE A 120 -5.00 -26.49 6.63
N ASP A 121 -4.16 -26.15 7.61
CA ASP A 121 -4.12 -24.80 8.17
C ASP A 121 -3.71 -23.76 7.12
N TYR A 122 -2.65 -24.05 6.34
CA TYR A 122 -2.20 -23.16 5.28
C TYR A 122 -3.22 -23.06 4.13
N GLU A 123 -3.87 -24.16 3.75
CA GLU A 123 -4.96 -24.20 2.77
C GLU A 123 -6.09 -23.26 3.18
N ARG A 124 -6.51 -23.31 4.46
CA ARG A 124 -7.54 -22.42 5.02
C ARG A 124 -7.12 -20.95 4.92
N LYS A 125 -5.86 -20.64 5.26
CA LYS A 125 -5.33 -19.27 5.18
C LYS A 125 -5.30 -18.74 3.75
N ILE A 126 -4.90 -19.55 2.77
CA ILE A 126 -4.96 -19.17 1.34
C ILE A 126 -6.39 -18.90 0.89
N LYS A 127 -7.35 -19.76 1.26
CA LYS A 127 -8.77 -19.54 0.90
C LYS A 127 -9.30 -18.23 1.49
N ASN A 128 -8.94 -17.93 2.73
CA ASN A 128 -9.28 -16.65 3.35
C ASN A 128 -8.62 -15.47 2.61
N GLU A 129 -7.35 -15.60 2.22
CA GLU A 129 -6.64 -14.58 1.44
C GLU A 129 -7.30 -14.31 0.09
N ILE A 130 -7.72 -15.36 -0.62
CA ILE A 130 -8.45 -15.25 -1.89
C ILE A 130 -9.76 -14.48 -1.69
N ALA A 131 -10.54 -14.85 -0.67
CA ALA A 131 -11.82 -14.20 -0.38
C ALA A 131 -11.65 -12.71 -0.02
N GLN A 132 -10.60 -12.37 0.73
CA GLN A 132 -10.32 -11.00 1.14
C GLN A 132 -9.64 -10.17 0.04
N SER A 133 -8.98 -10.81 -0.94
CA SER A 133 -8.34 -10.12 -2.07
C SER A 133 -9.34 -9.39 -2.97
N GLU A 134 -10.64 -9.62 -2.78
CA GLU A 134 -11.67 -8.84 -3.43
C GLU A 134 -11.86 -7.43 -2.86
N TYR A 135 -11.45 -7.22 -1.61
CA TYR A 135 -11.69 -6.01 -0.85
C TYR A 135 -10.35 -5.36 -0.47
N LEU A 136 -9.83 -4.51 -1.34
CA LEU A 136 -8.72 -3.64 -0.96
C LEU A 136 -9.24 -2.57 0.01
N LYS A 137 -8.75 -2.59 1.25
CA LYS A 137 -9.05 -1.56 2.23
C LYS A 137 -7.89 -0.58 2.26
N THR A 138 -8.22 0.70 2.29
CA THR A 138 -7.25 1.78 2.47
C THR A 138 -7.33 2.31 3.90
N PHE A 139 -6.21 2.80 4.40
CA PHE A 139 -6.08 3.26 5.77
C PHE A 139 -5.37 4.60 5.85
N GLU A 140 -5.68 5.36 6.90
CA GLU A 140 -5.09 6.68 7.16
C GLU A 140 -3.57 6.63 7.31
N PHE A 141 -3.01 5.55 7.87
CA PHE A 141 -1.56 5.40 8.02
C PHE A 141 -0.83 5.32 6.67
N GLN A 142 -1.53 5.04 5.56
CA GLN A 142 -0.94 4.99 4.22
C GLN A 142 -0.78 6.37 3.58
N LYS A 143 -1.25 7.46 4.21
CA LYS A 143 -1.07 8.82 3.67
C LYS A 143 0.37 9.31 3.77
N ASN A 144 1.19 8.72 4.64
CA ASN A 144 2.58 9.10 4.86
C ASN A 144 3.45 7.83 4.97
N PRO A 145 4.60 7.75 4.28
CA PRO A 145 5.45 6.55 4.31
C PRO A 145 6.00 6.25 5.72
N GLU A 146 6.29 7.25 6.55
CA GLU A 146 6.70 7.02 7.93
C GLU A 146 5.60 6.38 8.77
N SER A 147 4.35 6.77 8.52
CA SER A 147 3.20 6.20 9.20
C SER A 147 2.99 4.74 8.82
N VAL A 148 3.31 4.36 7.57
CA VAL A 148 3.35 2.95 7.14
C VAL A 148 4.41 2.18 7.93
N MET A 149 5.64 2.69 8.04
CA MET A 149 6.69 2.02 8.84
C MET A 149 6.32 1.93 10.33
N LYS A 150 5.83 3.01 10.92
CA LYS A 150 5.35 3.03 12.31
C LYS A 150 4.23 2.02 12.52
N TYR A 151 3.31 1.89 11.56
CA TYR A 151 2.25 0.88 11.60
C TYR A 151 2.82 -0.54 11.64
N ILE A 152 3.85 -0.85 10.84
CA ILE A 152 4.52 -2.16 10.86
C ILE A 152 5.11 -2.44 12.24
N PHE A 153 5.87 -1.49 12.80
CA PHE A 153 6.50 -1.67 14.12
C PHE A 153 5.46 -1.89 15.22
N GLU A 154 4.41 -1.06 15.27
CA GLU A 154 3.35 -1.17 16.30
C GLU A 154 2.53 -2.46 16.16
N SER A 155 2.27 -2.88 14.93
CA SER A 155 1.59 -4.15 14.64
C SER A 155 2.42 -5.34 15.10
N SER A 156 3.73 -5.33 14.81
CA SER A 156 4.67 -6.37 15.26
C SER A 156 4.86 -6.39 16.77
N LYS A 157 4.78 -5.25 17.47
CA LYS A 157 4.77 -5.22 18.95
C LYS A 157 3.54 -5.90 19.53
N LYS A 158 2.40 -5.77 18.87
CA LYS A 158 1.10 -6.33 19.30
C LYS A 158 0.89 -7.78 18.83
N GLY A 159 1.69 -8.24 17.87
CA GLY A 159 1.46 -9.52 17.18
C GLY A 159 0.20 -9.51 16.30
N ASP A 160 -0.25 -8.33 15.85
CA ASP A 160 -1.46 -8.18 15.02
C ASP A 160 -1.08 -7.90 13.57
N PHE A 161 -1.37 -8.86 12.69
CA PHE A 161 -1.02 -8.80 11.27
C PHE A 161 -2.24 -8.74 10.34
N SER A 162 -3.46 -8.53 10.87
CA SER A 162 -4.70 -8.69 10.12
C SER A 162 -4.81 -7.80 8.87
N ASN A 163 -4.17 -6.61 8.91
CA ASN A 163 -4.23 -5.64 7.82
C ASN A 163 -2.95 -5.58 6.97
N PHE A 164 -1.94 -6.43 7.22
CA PHE A 164 -0.67 -6.38 6.48
C PHE A 164 -0.85 -6.63 4.98
N ARG A 165 -1.89 -7.36 4.58
CA ARG A 165 -2.34 -7.52 3.19
C ARG A 165 -2.54 -6.21 2.44
N ASN A 166 -2.85 -5.12 3.14
CA ASN A 166 -3.15 -3.81 2.55
C ASN A 166 -1.89 -2.93 2.45
N LEU A 167 -0.75 -3.39 2.98
CA LEU A 167 0.54 -2.74 2.80
C LEU A 167 1.13 -3.01 1.41
N CYS A 168 0.64 -4.02 0.70
CA CYS A 168 1.14 -4.45 -0.60
C CYS A 168 0.75 -3.47 -1.71
N ASP A 169 1.63 -3.30 -2.70
CA ASP A 169 1.27 -2.56 -3.91
C ASP A 169 0.03 -3.20 -4.57
N PRO A 170 -1.09 -2.49 -4.70
CA PRO A 170 -2.30 -3.02 -5.34
C PRO A 170 -2.08 -3.40 -6.82
N TYR A 171 -0.99 -2.94 -7.45
CA TYR A 171 -0.62 -3.31 -8.81
C TYR A 171 0.14 -4.65 -8.88
N GLY A 172 0.55 -5.20 -7.74
CA GLY A 172 1.34 -6.45 -7.67
C GLY A 172 2.73 -6.28 -8.28
N GLU A 173 3.37 -5.13 -8.03
CA GLU A 173 4.71 -4.77 -8.52
C GLU A 173 5.77 -4.76 -7.40
N ASN A 174 5.42 -5.18 -6.19
CA ASN A 174 6.37 -5.29 -5.08
C ASN A 174 7.31 -6.51 -5.26
N ASP A 175 8.48 -6.44 -4.63
CA ASP A 175 9.45 -7.54 -4.66
C ASP A 175 8.99 -8.78 -3.86
N ARG A 176 9.79 -9.84 -3.95
CA ARG A 176 9.47 -11.12 -3.29
C ARG A 176 9.63 -11.04 -1.77
N ASP A 177 10.51 -10.20 -1.23
CA ASP A 177 10.80 -10.16 0.19
C ASP A 177 9.73 -9.36 0.95
N VAL A 178 9.20 -8.31 0.34
CA VAL A 178 8.00 -7.59 0.79
C VAL A 178 6.78 -8.52 0.89
N ASN A 179 6.67 -9.55 0.05
CA ASN A 179 5.56 -10.51 0.15
C ASN A 179 5.51 -11.21 1.51
N GLN A 180 6.66 -11.42 2.18
CA GLN A 180 6.71 -12.04 3.50
C GLN A 180 6.05 -11.16 4.56
N ILE A 181 6.20 -9.83 4.43
CA ILE A 181 5.53 -8.84 5.29
C ILE A 181 4.04 -8.79 4.91
N CYS A 182 3.73 -8.55 3.65
CA CYS A 182 2.37 -8.51 3.11
C CYS A 182 1.46 -9.67 3.54
N TYR A 183 1.99 -10.89 3.52
CA TYR A 183 1.26 -12.10 3.86
C TYR A 183 1.55 -12.61 5.27
N ALA A 184 1.98 -11.73 6.17
CA ALA A 184 2.27 -12.05 7.56
C ALA A 184 1.14 -12.82 8.25
N GLU A 185 -0.11 -12.50 7.97
CA GLU A 185 -1.27 -13.20 8.54
C GLU A 185 -1.30 -14.70 8.16
N MET A 186 -0.84 -15.04 6.96
CA MET A 186 -0.81 -16.41 6.44
C MET A 186 0.35 -17.25 6.99
N LEU A 187 1.33 -16.62 7.61
CA LEU A 187 2.51 -17.29 8.13
C LEU A 187 2.16 -18.32 9.21
N SER A 188 3.05 -19.30 9.39
CA SER A 188 3.01 -20.20 10.55
C SER A 188 3.33 -19.42 11.83
N LYS A 189 2.98 -19.99 12.99
CA LYS A 189 3.26 -19.36 14.29
C LYS A 189 4.73 -18.97 14.44
N LYS A 190 5.63 -19.89 14.09
CA LYS A 190 7.08 -19.67 14.14
C LYS A 190 7.52 -18.49 13.27
N HIS A 191 7.07 -18.43 12.02
CA HIS A 191 7.45 -17.34 11.11
C HIS A 191 6.81 -16.00 11.52
N LYS A 192 5.63 -16.01 12.15
CA LYS A 192 5.06 -14.80 12.78
C LYS A 192 5.94 -14.30 13.92
N GLU A 193 6.36 -15.18 14.81
CA GLU A 193 7.28 -14.84 15.91
C GLU A 193 8.63 -14.29 15.39
N GLU A 194 9.14 -14.83 14.28
CA GLU A 194 10.32 -14.30 13.60
C GLU A 194 10.09 -12.88 13.07
N LEU A 195 8.95 -12.61 12.43
CA LEU A 195 8.56 -11.29 11.96
C LEU A 195 8.33 -10.28 13.10
N GLU A 196 7.72 -10.72 14.20
CA GLU A 196 7.59 -9.93 15.43
C GLU A 196 8.96 -9.54 15.96
N ASN A 197 9.87 -10.51 16.11
CA ASN A 197 11.23 -10.26 16.60
C ASN A 197 12.06 -9.38 15.66
N MET A 198 11.74 -9.40 14.36
CA MET A 198 12.35 -8.54 13.36
C MET A 198 11.94 -7.08 13.56
N PHE A 199 10.65 -6.79 13.75
CA PHE A 199 10.13 -5.42 13.66
C PHE A 199 9.63 -4.79 14.98
N LYS A 200 9.42 -5.57 16.05
CA LYS A 200 8.83 -5.05 17.31
C LYS A 200 9.68 -3.95 17.98
N ASN A 201 11.00 -4.00 17.82
CA ASN A 201 11.90 -2.96 18.33
C ASN A 201 12.37 -2.01 17.22
N GLY A 202 11.69 -2.04 16.06
CA GLY A 202 12.04 -1.24 14.90
C GLY A 202 11.88 0.26 15.15
N ARG A 203 12.76 1.05 14.54
CA ARG A 203 12.68 2.51 14.56
C ARG A 203 13.24 3.11 13.27
N ILE A 204 12.66 4.20 12.82
CA ILE A 204 13.19 4.99 11.71
C ILE A 204 14.49 5.66 12.16
N ILE A 205 15.52 5.63 11.32
CA ILE A 205 16.83 6.22 11.57
C ILE A 205 17.24 7.10 10.39
N GLY A 206 16.71 8.31 10.33
CA GLY A 206 17.02 9.25 9.26
C GLY A 206 15.77 9.96 8.77
N GLU A 207 15.96 10.81 7.77
CA GLU A 207 14.87 11.50 7.10
C GLU A 207 14.32 10.64 5.98
N THR A 208 13.00 10.73 5.76
CA THR A 208 12.35 10.04 4.65
C THR A 208 12.68 10.73 3.33
N ILE A 209 13.30 10.01 2.40
CA ILE A 209 13.64 10.55 1.08
C ILE A 209 12.45 10.29 0.14
N ILE A 210 11.76 11.34 -0.29
CA ILE A 210 10.63 11.24 -1.22
C ILE A 210 11.02 11.83 -2.58
N LYS A 211 10.88 11.02 -3.65
CA LYS A 211 11.09 11.42 -5.04
C LYS A 211 9.86 11.03 -5.84
N GLU A 212 9.03 12.00 -6.19
CA GLU A 212 7.78 11.81 -6.95
C GLU A 212 6.84 10.79 -6.30
N ASP A 213 6.76 9.57 -6.88
CA ASP A 213 5.93 8.46 -6.43
C ASP A 213 6.71 7.40 -5.65
N ARG A 214 7.98 7.66 -5.32
CA ARG A 214 8.85 6.77 -4.53
C ARG A 214 9.24 7.39 -3.21
N ALA A 215 9.38 6.54 -2.21
CA ALA A 215 9.95 6.92 -0.93
C ALA A 215 10.92 5.84 -0.45
N GLU A 216 11.98 6.27 0.23
CA GLU A 216 12.93 5.40 0.90
C GLU A 216 13.03 5.81 2.36
N ILE A 217 12.95 4.84 3.26
CA ILE A 217 13.06 5.05 4.70
C ILE A 217 14.17 4.16 5.25
N GLU A 218 15.18 4.78 5.84
CA GLU A 218 16.20 4.08 6.62
C GLU A 218 15.63 3.72 8.00
N PHE A 219 15.81 2.47 8.42
CA PHE A 219 15.33 2.00 9.71
C PHE A 219 16.27 0.98 10.34
N ALA A 220 16.22 0.91 11.67
CA ALA A 220 16.93 -0.06 12.46
C ALA A 220 15.96 -1.13 12.97
N PHE A 221 16.36 -2.40 12.95
CA PHE A 221 15.49 -3.54 13.26
C PHE A 221 16.24 -4.71 13.92
N GLY A 222 15.48 -5.75 14.29
CA GLY A 222 15.94 -6.91 15.06
C GLY A 222 15.77 -6.72 16.56
N LEU A 223 16.01 -7.80 17.33
CA LEU A 223 15.81 -7.83 18.78
C LEU A 223 16.57 -6.71 19.52
N SER A 224 17.77 -6.39 19.07
CA SER A 224 18.64 -5.34 19.61
C SER A 224 18.61 -4.03 18.80
N SER A 225 17.79 -3.94 17.75
CA SER A 225 17.67 -2.75 16.88
C SER A 225 19.01 -2.25 16.33
N ASN A 226 19.91 -3.18 15.99
CA ASN A 226 21.27 -2.90 15.54
C ASN A 226 21.51 -3.27 14.07
N LYS A 227 20.55 -3.92 13.41
CA LYS A 227 20.56 -4.12 11.96
C LYS A 227 19.94 -2.90 11.30
N LEU A 228 20.54 -2.43 10.22
CA LEU A 228 20.07 -1.27 9.47
C LEU A 228 19.61 -1.75 8.10
N GLU A 229 18.48 -1.22 7.63
CA GLU A 229 17.95 -1.53 6.30
C GLU A 229 17.18 -0.33 5.73
N LYS A 230 16.90 -0.39 4.44
CA LYS A 230 16.08 0.58 3.72
C LYS A 230 14.77 -0.06 3.27
N MET A 231 13.66 0.60 3.58
CA MET A 231 12.35 0.22 3.07
C MET A 231 12.01 1.12 1.88
N GLY A 232 11.83 0.53 0.71
CA GLY A 232 11.32 1.23 -0.46
C GLY A 232 9.79 1.16 -0.52
N MET A 233 9.18 2.28 -0.89
CA MET A 233 7.73 2.43 -1.01
C MET A 233 7.35 3.09 -2.32
N VAL A 234 6.11 2.83 -2.74
CA VAL A 234 5.51 3.41 -3.93
C VAL A 234 4.16 4.04 -3.62
N LYS A 235 3.89 5.19 -4.24
CA LYS A 235 2.66 5.96 -4.09
C LYS A 235 1.66 5.59 -5.18
N ARG A 236 0.51 5.02 -4.81
CA ARG A 236 -0.63 4.74 -5.71
C ARG A 236 -1.86 5.48 -5.22
N ASN A 237 -2.43 6.33 -6.09
CA ASN A 237 -3.65 7.09 -5.77
C ASN A 237 -3.56 7.82 -4.40
N ASN A 238 -2.46 8.53 -4.19
CA ASN A 238 -2.15 9.27 -2.96
C ASN A 238 -1.92 8.46 -1.68
N LEU A 239 -1.76 7.14 -1.79
CA LEU A 239 -1.44 6.26 -0.66
C LEU A 239 -0.12 5.51 -0.90
N TRP A 240 0.60 5.23 0.17
CA TRP A 240 1.89 4.57 0.17
C TRP A 240 1.76 3.08 0.47
N TYR A 241 2.52 2.29 -0.29
CA TYR A 241 2.57 0.84 -0.23
C TYR A 241 4.04 0.39 -0.28
N LEU A 242 4.32 -0.78 0.29
CA LEU A 242 5.65 -1.38 0.26
C LEU A 242 5.99 -1.81 -1.17
N SER A 243 7.21 -1.51 -1.62
CA SER A 243 7.71 -1.94 -2.92
C SER A 243 8.94 -2.84 -2.83
N GLU A 244 9.89 -2.52 -1.95
CA GLU A 244 11.13 -3.29 -1.81
C GLU A 244 11.68 -3.30 -0.38
N PHE A 245 12.28 -4.42 0.02
CA PHE A 245 12.85 -4.68 1.35
C PHE A 245 14.08 -5.58 1.27
#